data_AF-A0A432ELA5-F1
#
_entry.id   AF-A0A432ELA5-F1
#
_cell.length_a   1.000
_cell.length_b   1.000
_cell.length_c   1.000
_cell.angle_alpha   90.00
_cell.angle_beta   90.00
_cell.angle_gamma   90.00
#
_symmetry.space_group_name_H-M   'P 1'
#
loop_
_entity.id
_entity.type
_entity.pdbx_description
1 polymer ?
#
loop_
_entity_poly.entity_id
_entity_poly.type
_entity_poly.pdbx_seq_one_letter_code
_entity_poly.pdbx_strand_id
1 'polypeptide(L)'
;MLQKLIILFAKKISEILEVKNFELIMADGTGFGFEDSIFLSFKRGKELRKVKSHVMTEVLVTHTKGISFFVGVNTDKAYTEEGKLLLELLKEVEREGLLKGEFFVADSLYGNRIKVLEKFKLLGFKLVVNTKESLRRRIRHPLRKEAKEMYETNRDIYWKRYRIEQAIGIVKECFGDRDYTKKFYLAQIKTLIRFLAYNVGLFILLQFPFYSFFQTPSVFI
;
A
#
# COMPACT_ATOMS: atom_id res chain seq x y z
N MET A 1 -12.35 11.37 6.71
CA MET A 1 -11.82 12.69 6.27
C MET A 1 -10.39 12.58 5.77
N LEU A 2 -9.40 12.17 6.59
CA LEU A 2 -7.99 12.08 6.17
C LEU A 2 -7.73 11.14 4.99
N GLN A 3 -8.36 9.97 4.95
CA GLN A 3 -8.25 9.04 3.81
C GLN A 3 -8.67 9.69 2.48
N LYS A 4 -9.76 10.49 2.51
CA LYS A 4 -10.21 11.24 1.33
C LYS A 4 -9.20 12.31 0.92
N LEU A 5 -8.52 12.95 1.86
CA LEU A 5 -7.45 13.89 1.54
C LEU A 5 -6.25 13.18 0.90
N ILE A 6 -5.88 11.98 1.36
CA ILE A 6 -4.82 11.18 0.74
C ILE A 6 -5.17 10.91 -0.73
N ILE A 7 -6.40 10.45 -1.01
CA ILE A 7 -6.88 10.17 -2.37
C ILE A 7 -6.93 11.46 -3.21
N LEU A 8 -7.38 12.58 -2.63
CA LEU A 8 -7.40 13.88 -3.30
C LEU A 8 -5.98 14.32 -3.73
N PHE A 9 -5.00 14.20 -2.84
CA PHE A 9 -3.61 14.54 -3.20
C PHE A 9 -3.03 13.55 -4.22
N ALA A 10 -3.37 12.27 -4.13
CA ALA A 10 -2.99 11.30 -5.17
C ALA A 10 -3.54 11.68 -6.55
N LYS A 11 -4.79 12.18 -6.61
CA LYS A 11 -5.39 12.71 -7.84
C LYS A 11 -4.64 13.92 -8.37
N LYS A 12 -4.35 14.89 -7.52
CA LYS A 12 -3.58 16.07 -7.90
C LYS A 12 -2.17 15.74 -8.40
N ILE A 13 -1.49 14.79 -7.75
CA ILE A 13 -0.18 14.28 -8.20
C ILE A 13 -0.33 13.63 -9.58
N SER A 14 -1.35 12.79 -9.77
CA SER A 14 -1.61 12.13 -11.05
C SER A 14 -1.89 13.13 -12.18
N GLU A 15 -2.59 14.22 -11.89
CA GLU A 15 -2.87 15.31 -12.84
C GLU A 15 -1.59 16.04 -13.25
N ILE A 16 -0.70 16.41 -12.31
CA ILE A 16 0.60 17.03 -12.62
C ILE A 16 1.47 16.09 -13.46
N LEU A 17 1.45 14.80 -13.14
CA LEU A 17 2.19 13.78 -13.86
C LEU A 17 1.50 13.36 -15.17
N GLU A 18 0.36 13.94 -15.53
CA GLU A 18 -0.42 13.60 -16.73
C GLU A 18 -0.72 12.09 -16.85
N VAL A 19 -0.95 11.43 -15.72
CA VAL A 19 -1.16 9.99 -15.65
C VAL A 19 -2.63 9.69 -15.88
N LYS A 20 -2.96 9.14 -17.06
CA LYS A 20 -4.33 8.71 -17.39
C LYS A 20 -4.65 7.32 -16.84
N ASN A 21 -3.67 6.42 -16.86
CA ASN A 21 -3.77 5.05 -16.35
C ASN A 21 -2.45 4.71 -15.64
N PHE A 22 -2.54 4.04 -14.50
CA PHE A 22 -1.37 3.55 -13.79
C PHE A 22 -0.80 2.31 -14.47
N GLU A 23 0.49 2.31 -14.79
CA GLU A 23 1.18 1.08 -15.22
C GLU A 23 1.07 0.01 -14.13
N LEU A 24 1.25 0.42 -12.88
CA LEU A 24 1.35 -0.47 -11.73
C LEU A 24 0.59 0.09 -10.53
N ILE A 25 -0.27 -0.73 -9.94
CA ILE A 25 -0.81 -0.56 -8.59
C ILE A 25 -0.31 -1.70 -7.70
N MET A 26 0.17 -1.35 -6.52
CA MET A 26 0.63 -2.28 -5.49
C MET A 26 -0.21 -2.15 -4.23
N ALA A 27 -0.46 -3.29 -3.57
CA ALA A 27 -1.07 -3.34 -2.24
C ALA A 27 -0.14 -4.03 -1.25
N ASP A 28 -0.06 -3.48 -0.03
CA ASP A 28 0.68 -4.08 1.07
C ASP A 28 0.11 -3.63 2.43
N GLY A 29 0.23 -4.52 3.40
CA GLY A 29 -0.17 -4.31 4.78
C GLY A 29 1.03 -3.94 5.65
N THR A 30 0.89 -2.93 6.51
CA THR A 30 1.94 -2.52 7.43
C THR A 30 1.41 -2.14 8.80
N GLY A 31 2.23 -2.34 9.84
CA GLY A 31 1.90 -1.98 11.22
C GLY A 31 2.63 -0.73 11.69
N PHE A 32 1.93 0.13 12.45
CA PHE A 32 2.50 1.23 13.23
C PHE A 32 2.24 0.99 14.71
N GLY A 33 3.28 0.99 15.54
CA GLY A 33 3.13 0.79 16.98
C GLY A 33 2.54 2.03 17.67
N PHE A 34 1.87 1.89 18.81
CA PHE A 34 1.34 3.05 19.53
C PHE A 34 1.46 3.04 21.07
N GLU A 35 1.87 1.94 21.70
CA GLU A 35 2.16 1.91 23.15
C GLU A 35 3.66 1.87 23.44
N ASP A 36 4.02 2.26 24.67
CA ASP A 36 5.40 2.39 25.13
C ASP A 36 6.23 1.11 24.95
N SER A 37 7.36 1.26 24.24
CA SER A 37 8.31 0.18 23.98
C SER A 37 8.94 -0.38 25.25
N ILE A 38 9.07 0.45 26.31
CA ILE A 38 9.60 0.04 27.61
C ILE A 38 8.68 -0.99 28.27
N PHE A 39 7.35 -0.77 28.22
CA PHE A 39 6.39 -1.70 28.79
C PHE A 39 6.24 -2.99 27.97
N LEU A 40 6.51 -2.90 26.66
CA LEU A 40 6.56 -4.05 25.75
C LEU A 40 7.82 -4.90 25.93
N SER A 41 8.99 -4.31 26.22
CA SER A 41 10.24 -5.05 26.44
C SER A 41 10.24 -5.95 27.67
N PHE A 42 9.38 -5.67 28.66
CA PHE A 42 9.18 -6.55 29.83
C PHE A 42 8.26 -7.74 29.56
N LYS A 43 7.52 -7.73 28.45
CA LYS A 43 6.55 -8.79 28.10
C LYS A 43 7.21 -9.79 27.15
N ARG A 44 6.92 -11.09 27.32
CA ARG A 44 7.48 -12.16 26.47
C ARG A 44 6.38 -13.01 25.81
N GLY A 45 6.64 -13.46 24.58
CA GLY A 45 5.86 -14.49 23.90
C GLY A 45 4.37 -14.18 23.71
N LYS A 46 3.50 -14.86 24.45
CA LYS A 46 2.03 -14.75 24.33
C LYS A 46 1.49 -13.41 24.86
N GLU A 47 2.23 -12.74 25.73
CA GLU A 47 1.84 -11.45 26.32
C GLU A 47 2.09 -10.28 25.37
N LEU A 48 3.21 -10.27 24.64
CA LEU A 48 3.44 -9.34 23.53
C LEU A 48 2.31 -9.43 22.49
N ARG A 49 1.86 -10.65 22.17
CA ARG A 49 0.71 -10.91 21.27
C ARG A 49 -0.65 -10.50 21.86
N LYS A 50 -0.76 -10.24 23.16
CA LYS A 50 -1.98 -9.71 23.79
C LYS A 50 -2.02 -8.18 23.83
N VAL A 51 -0.85 -7.53 23.72
CA VAL A 51 -0.73 -6.08 23.76
C VAL A 51 -1.01 -5.55 22.36
N LYS A 52 -2.28 -5.16 22.16
CA LYS A 52 -2.87 -4.71 20.89
C LYS A 52 -2.39 -3.30 20.54
N SER A 53 -1.09 -3.13 20.38
CA SER A 53 -0.48 -1.80 20.33
C SER A 53 0.05 -1.47 18.95
N HIS A 54 -0.63 -1.96 17.92
CA HIS A 54 -0.37 -1.52 16.56
C HIS A 54 -1.65 -1.19 15.80
N VAL A 55 -1.53 -0.17 14.96
CA VAL A 55 -2.49 0.19 13.92
C VAL A 55 -2.13 -0.63 12.68
N MET A 56 -3.01 -1.55 12.29
CA MET A 56 -2.91 -2.23 11.00
C MET A 56 -3.26 -1.22 9.91
N THR A 57 -2.43 -1.12 8.90
CA THR A 57 -2.54 -0.12 7.84
C THR A 57 -2.39 -0.79 6.50
N GLU A 58 -3.44 -0.75 5.70
CA GLU A 58 -3.45 -1.21 4.33
C GLU A 58 -3.22 -0.04 3.39
N VAL A 59 -2.28 -0.18 2.45
CA VAL A 59 -1.94 0.89 1.51
C VAL A 59 -2.06 0.45 0.07
N LEU A 60 -2.46 1.39 -0.78
CA LEU A 60 -2.32 1.30 -2.23
C LEU A 60 -1.27 2.29 -2.69
N VAL A 61 -0.28 1.81 -3.44
CA VAL A 61 0.82 2.62 -3.98
C VAL A 61 0.89 2.43 -5.48
N THR A 62 1.17 3.50 -6.20
CA THR A 62 1.56 3.42 -7.61
C THR A 62 2.99 3.92 -7.78
N HIS A 63 3.66 3.45 -8.84
CA HIS A 63 4.94 3.96 -9.29
C HIS A 63 4.82 4.36 -10.76
N THR A 64 5.01 5.63 -11.07
CA THR A 64 4.88 6.16 -12.44
C THR A 64 5.77 7.38 -12.62
N LYS A 65 6.34 7.54 -13.82
CA LYS A 65 7.30 8.62 -14.14
C LYS A 65 8.42 8.76 -13.09
N GLY A 66 8.91 7.65 -12.55
CA GLY A 66 9.97 7.61 -11.53
C GLY A 66 9.53 7.93 -10.09
N ILE A 67 8.25 8.19 -9.86
CA ILE A 67 7.71 8.63 -8.56
C ILE A 67 6.78 7.58 -7.99
N SER A 68 6.94 7.30 -6.69
CA SER A 68 6.01 6.47 -5.92
C SER A 68 5.12 7.34 -5.03
N PHE A 69 3.81 7.11 -5.05
CA PHE A 69 2.87 7.79 -4.14
C PHE A 69 1.70 6.92 -3.72
N PHE A 70 1.11 7.27 -2.57
CA PHE A 70 0.01 6.52 -1.99
C PHE A 70 -1.30 6.92 -2.66
N VAL A 71 -1.88 6.00 -3.44
CA VAL A 71 -3.20 6.16 -4.06
C VAL A 71 -4.31 6.18 -3.01
N GLY A 72 -4.12 5.43 -1.93
CA GLY A 72 -5.05 5.39 -0.81
C GLY A 72 -4.49 4.62 0.37
N VAL A 73 -5.02 4.89 1.55
CA VAL A 73 -4.62 4.24 2.80
C VAL A 73 -5.85 3.98 3.65
N ASN A 74 -5.95 2.78 4.23
CA ASN A 74 -6.96 2.44 5.21
C ASN A 74 -6.31 1.88 6.48
N THR A 75 -6.90 2.14 7.64
CA THR A 75 -6.32 1.75 8.94
C THR A 75 -7.38 1.12 9.83
N ASP A 76 -7.01 0.07 10.56
CA ASP A 76 -7.84 -0.54 11.58
C ASP A 76 -6.96 -1.22 12.65
N LYS A 77 -7.58 -2.01 13.53
CA LYS A 77 -6.91 -2.70 14.61
C LYS A 77 -5.97 -3.77 14.09
N ALA A 78 -4.95 -4.04 14.89
CA ALA A 78 -3.92 -5.06 14.75
C ALA A 78 -4.25 -6.39 14.02
N TYR A 79 -5.48 -6.91 14.16
CA TYR A 79 -5.90 -8.23 13.67
C TYR A 79 -6.98 -8.15 12.59
N THR A 80 -7.26 -6.95 12.08
CA THR A 80 -8.19 -6.82 10.96
C THR A 80 -7.60 -7.51 9.73
N GLU A 81 -8.45 -8.24 9.02
CA GLU A 81 -8.07 -8.91 7.79
C GLU A 81 -7.71 -7.88 6.71
N GLU A 82 -6.45 -7.87 6.28
CA GLU A 82 -5.89 -6.96 5.26
C GLU A 82 -6.76 -6.91 3.98
N GLY A 83 -7.20 -8.08 3.50
CA GLY A 83 -8.07 -8.16 2.32
C GLY A 83 -9.40 -7.43 2.49
N LYS A 84 -9.96 -7.36 3.71
CA LYS A 84 -11.18 -6.57 3.98
C LYS A 84 -10.86 -5.07 3.95
N LEU A 85 -9.76 -4.65 4.57
CA LEU A 85 -9.32 -3.25 4.55
C LEU A 85 -9.05 -2.76 3.14
N LEU A 86 -8.41 -3.60 2.32
CA LEU A 86 -8.14 -3.33 0.93
C LEU A 86 -9.45 -3.18 0.15
N LEU A 87 -10.40 -4.10 0.30
CA LEU A 87 -11.70 -4.00 -0.38
C LEU A 87 -12.48 -2.73 0.00
N GLU A 88 -12.42 -2.30 1.26
CA GLU A 88 -13.02 -1.03 1.70
C GLU A 88 -12.29 0.16 1.09
N LEU A 89 -10.96 0.12 1.06
CA LEU A 89 -10.14 1.16 0.43
C LEU A 89 -10.43 1.29 -1.07
N LEU A 90 -10.52 0.17 -1.78
CA LEU A 90 -10.81 0.15 -3.21
C LEU A 90 -12.14 0.84 -3.54
N LYS A 91 -13.18 0.67 -2.71
CA LYS A 91 -14.48 1.35 -2.92
C LYS A 91 -14.35 2.87 -2.88
N GLU A 92 -13.54 3.39 -1.97
CA GLU A 92 -13.32 4.84 -1.85
C GLU A 92 -12.47 5.35 -3.03
N VAL A 93 -11.39 4.66 -3.38
CA VAL A 93 -10.51 5.04 -4.51
C VAL A 93 -11.23 4.97 -5.85
N GLU A 94 -12.06 3.94 -6.07
CA GLU A 94 -12.91 3.77 -7.26
C GLU A 94 -13.93 4.90 -7.39
N ARG A 95 -14.57 5.29 -6.27
CA ARG A 95 -15.55 6.40 -6.27
C ARG A 95 -14.93 7.72 -6.73
N GLU A 96 -13.65 7.94 -6.42
CA GLU A 96 -12.91 9.14 -6.83
C GLU A 96 -12.33 9.03 -8.26
N GLY A 97 -12.55 7.90 -8.95
CA GLY A 97 -12.17 7.68 -10.34
C GLY A 97 -10.68 7.43 -10.57
N LEU A 98 -9.91 7.16 -9.52
CA LEU A 98 -8.45 6.99 -9.60
C LEU A 98 -8.02 5.59 -10.04
N LEU A 99 -8.93 4.62 -10.00
CA LEU A 99 -8.57 3.20 -10.06
C LEU A 99 -8.59 2.65 -11.48
N LYS A 100 -7.61 3.11 -12.28
CA LYS A 100 -7.40 2.63 -13.66
C LYS A 100 -5.94 2.31 -13.86
N GLY A 101 -5.65 1.14 -14.41
CA GLY A 101 -4.28 0.73 -14.64
C GLY A 101 -4.14 -0.63 -15.29
N GLU A 102 -2.89 -1.03 -15.51
CA GLU A 102 -2.58 -2.27 -16.21
C GLU A 102 -2.32 -3.43 -15.25
N PHE A 103 -1.38 -3.27 -14.31
CA PHE A 103 -0.96 -4.37 -13.43
C PHE A 103 -1.33 -4.12 -11.97
N PHE A 104 -1.86 -5.17 -11.33
CA PHE A 104 -1.99 -5.24 -9.89
C PHE A 104 -0.96 -6.21 -9.33
N VAL A 105 -0.09 -5.72 -8.44
CA VAL A 105 0.97 -6.52 -7.79
C VAL A 105 0.76 -6.52 -6.29
N ALA A 106 0.86 -7.69 -5.67
CA ALA A 106 0.71 -7.81 -4.22
C ALA A 106 1.46 -9.04 -3.68
N ASP A 107 1.59 -9.12 -2.36
CA ASP A 107 2.18 -10.29 -1.71
C ASP A 107 1.32 -11.55 -1.85
N SER A 108 1.94 -12.70 -1.63
CA SER A 108 1.33 -14.01 -1.72
C SER A 108 0.13 -14.24 -0.80
N LEU A 109 0.02 -13.45 0.27
CA LEU A 109 -1.17 -13.42 1.11
C LEU A 109 -2.43 -13.03 0.31
N TYR A 110 -2.30 -12.08 -0.61
CA TYR A 110 -3.39 -11.62 -1.48
C TYR A 110 -3.77 -12.64 -2.55
N GLY A 111 -2.84 -13.51 -2.95
CA GLY A 111 -3.11 -14.61 -3.90
C GLY A 111 -4.13 -15.63 -3.37
N ASN A 112 -4.44 -15.61 -2.07
CA ASN A 112 -5.49 -16.42 -1.47
C ASN A 112 -6.81 -15.67 -1.27
N ARG A 113 -6.86 -14.36 -1.55
CA ARG A 113 -8.04 -13.50 -1.33
C ARG A 113 -8.84 -13.35 -2.62
N ILE A 114 -9.67 -14.35 -2.92
CA ILE A 114 -10.45 -14.40 -4.18
C ILE A 114 -11.24 -13.11 -4.43
N LYS A 115 -11.93 -12.56 -3.41
CA LYS A 115 -12.69 -11.31 -3.55
C LYS A 115 -11.84 -10.11 -3.98
N VAL A 116 -10.58 -10.04 -3.53
CA VAL A 116 -9.64 -8.99 -3.95
C VAL A 116 -9.26 -9.19 -5.41
N LEU A 117 -8.89 -10.42 -5.78
CA LEU A 117 -8.53 -10.76 -7.16
C LEU A 117 -9.69 -10.50 -8.13
N GLU A 118 -10.90 -10.91 -7.78
CA GLU A 118 -12.13 -10.63 -8.53
C GLU A 118 -12.33 -9.13 -8.73
N LYS A 119 -12.20 -8.33 -7.66
CA LYS A 119 -12.40 -6.89 -7.73
C LYS A 119 -11.40 -6.23 -8.68
N PHE A 120 -10.11 -6.55 -8.57
CA PHE A 120 -9.09 -6.01 -9.49
C PHE A 120 -9.27 -6.49 -10.93
N LYS A 121 -9.69 -7.75 -11.13
CA LYS A 121 -9.99 -8.27 -12.46
C LYS A 121 -11.17 -7.53 -13.12
N LEU A 122 -12.23 -7.25 -12.36
CA LEU A 122 -13.37 -6.45 -12.81
C LEU A 122 -12.97 -5.01 -13.17
N LEU A 123 -11.96 -4.48 -12.49
CA LEU A 123 -11.38 -3.16 -12.77
C LEU A 123 -10.41 -3.17 -13.98
N GLY A 124 -10.24 -4.32 -14.65
CA GLY A 124 -9.44 -4.47 -15.86
C GLY A 124 -7.95 -4.76 -15.61
N PHE A 125 -7.53 -4.97 -14.36
CA PHE A 125 -6.12 -5.22 -14.05
C PHE A 125 -5.69 -6.65 -14.37
N LYS A 126 -4.46 -6.76 -14.85
CA LYS A 126 -3.67 -7.99 -14.92
C LYS A 126 -3.12 -8.31 -13.53
N LEU A 127 -3.46 -9.48 -13.02
CA LEU A 127 -3.15 -9.88 -11.64
C LEU A 127 -1.76 -10.53 -11.56
N VAL A 128 -0.75 -9.81 -11.08
CA VAL A 128 0.63 -10.31 -10.93
C VAL A 128 0.88 -10.55 -9.44
N VAL A 129 0.33 -11.66 -8.92
CA VAL A 129 0.37 -11.99 -7.49
C VAL A 129 0.90 -13.40 -7.30
N ASN A 130 2.00 -13.52 -6.57
CA ASN A 130 2.60 -14.83 -6.28
C ASN A 130 1.59 -15.71 -5.54
N THR A 131 1.15 -16.80 -6.14
CA THR A 131 0.22 -17.72 -5.47
C THR A 131 0.95 -19.00 -5.07
N LYS A 132 1.24 -19.15 -3.76
CA LYS A 132 1.89 -20.35 -3.25
C LYS A 132 0.96 -21.56 -3.35
N GLU A 133 1.46 -22.64 -3.91
CA GLU A 133 0.85 -23.96 -3.81
C GLU A 133 1.19 -24.58 -2.45
N SER A 134 0.21 -25.21 -1.82
CA SER A 134 0.50 -26.07 -0.67
C SER A 134 0.88 -27.46 -1.18
N LEU A 135 1.90 -28.10 -0.59
CA LEU A 135 2.44 -29.42 -0.99
C LEU A 135 1.37 -30.51 -1.20
N ARG A 136 0.16 -30.36 -0.63
CA ARG A 136 -0.94 -31.32 -0.71
C ARG A 136 -2.16 -30.85 -1.53
N ARG A 137 -2.23 -29.59 -2.00
CA ARG A 137 -3.38 -29.08 -2.76
C ARG A 137 -2.93 -28.21 -3.94
N ARG A 138 -3.19 -28.72 -5.16
CA ARG A 138 -3.14 -27.95 -6.40
C ARG A 138 -4.11 -26.76 -6.35
N ILE A 139 -3.75 -25.64 -6.97
CA ILE A 139 -4.66 -24.50 -7.12
C ILE A 139 -5.88 -24.94 -7.95
N ARG A 140 -7.07 -24.87 -7.37
CA ARG A 140 -8.33 -25.23 -8.05
C ARG A 140 -9.04 -24.02 -8.66
N HIS A 141 -8.89 -22.84 -8.06
CA HIS A 141 -9.63 -21.64 -8.48
C HIS A 141 -9.02 -21.02 -9.75
N PRO A 142 -9.82 -20.72 -10.80
CA PRO A 142 -9.33 -20.18 -12.07
C PRO A 142 -8.49 -18.90 -11.90
N LEU A 143 -9.00 -17.90 -11.18
CA LEU A 143 -8.28 -16.63 -10.96
C LEU A 143 -6.92 -16.78 -10.28
N ARG A 144 -6.78 -17.81 -9.43
CA ARG A 144 -5.52 -18.09 -8.74
C ARG A 144 -4.50 -18.75 -9.66
N LYS A 145 -4.95 -19.53 -10.64
CA LYS A 145 -4.09 -20.07 -11.70
C LYS A 145 -3.63 -18.96 -12.62
N GLU A 146 -4.57 -18.13 -13.06
CA GLU A 146 -4.27 -16.95 -13.88
C GLU A 146 -3.26 -16.03 -13.19
N ALA A 147 -3.48 -15.69 -11.90
CA ALA A 147 -2.54 -14.85 -11.16
C ALA A 147 -1.13 -15.48 -11.03
N LYS A 148 -1.06 -16.81 -10.92
CA LYS A 148 0.22 -17.55 -10.91
C LYS A 148 0.91 -17.51 -12.26
N GLU A 149 0.20 -17.77 -13.36
CA GLU A 149 0.73 -17.70 -14.73
C GLU A 149 1.25 -16.28 -15.05
N MET A 150 0.47 -15.27 -14.66
CA MET A 150 0.87 -13.86 -14.81
C MET A 150 2.10 -13.51 -13.97
N TYR A 151 2.19 -14.01 -12.74
CA TYR A 151 3.39 -13.89 -11.91
C TYR A 151 4.62 -14.55 -12.54
N GLU A 152 4.46 -15.76 -13.10
CA GLU A 152 5.57 -16.50 -13.73
C GLU A 152 6.05 -15.83 -15.02
N THR A 153 5.14 -15.24 -15.79
CA THR A 153 5.44 -14.56 -17.06
C THR A 153 5.99 -13.15 -16.86
N ASN A 154 5.55 -12.43 -15.83
CA ASN A 154 5.88 -11.02 -15.60
C ASN A 154 6.67 -10.82 -14.29
N ARG A 155 7.73 -11.61 -14.10
CA ARG A 155 8.55 -11.56 -12.88
C ARG A 155 9.24 -10.21 -12.69
N ASP A 156 9.60 -9.55 -13.78
CA ASP A 156 10.15 -8.20 -13.81
C ASP A 156 9.17 -7.16 -13.23
N ILE A 157 7.89 -7.26 -13.61
CA ILE A 157 6.82 -6.42 -13.05
C ILE A 157 6.59 -6.75 -11.58
N TYR A 158 6.59 -8.04 -11.22
CA TYR A 158 6.48 -8.42 -9.81
C TYR A 158 7.63 -7.87 -8.97
N TRP A 159 8.86 -7.86 -9.50
CA TRP A 159 10.02 -7.33 -8.77
C TRP A 159 9.80 -5.88 -8.37
N LYS A 160 9.14 -5.05 -9.21
CA LYS A 160 8.78 -3.66 -8.89
C LYS A 160 7.96 -3.50 -7.60
N ARG A 161 7.42 -4.58 -7.01
CA ARG A 161 6.81 -4.58 -5.66
C ARG A 161 7.72 -3.97 -4.60
N TYR A 162 9.05 -4.07 -4.70
CA TYR A 162 9.94 -3.43 -3.71
C TYR A 162 9.68 -1.91 -3.56
N ARG A 163 9.07 -1.26 -4.56
CA ARG A 163 8.70 0.16 -4.52
C ARG A 163 7.67 0.50 -3.45
N ILE A 164 6.72 -0.41 -3.14
CA ILE A 164 5.77 -0.19 -2.05
C ILE A 164 6.49 -0.29 -0.69
N GLU A 165 7.41 -1.24 -0.54
CA GLU A 165 8.22 -1.41 0.67
C GLU A 165 9.12 -0.18 0.90
N GLN A 166 9.74 0.34 -0.16
CA GLN A 166 10.49 1.60 -0.12
C GLN A 166 9.62 2.80 0.29
N ALA A 167 8.44 2.97 -0.32
CA ALA A 167 7.55 4.08 0.01
C ALA A 167 7.09 4.02 1.47
N ILE A 168 6.72 2.83 1.97
CA ILE A 168 6.38 2.63 3.39
C ILE A 168 7.61 2.90 4.28
N GLY A 169 8.79 2.45 3.86
CA GLY A 169 10.07 2.69 4.55
C GLY A 169 10.33 4.17 4.74
N ILE A 170 10.22 4.97 3.67
CA ILE A 170 10.40 6.44 3.72
C ILE A 170 9.41 7.07 4.70
N VAL A 171 8.14 6.68 4.67
CA VAL A 171 7.13 7.20 5.61
C VAL A 171 7.52 6.89 7.06
N LYS A 172 7.99 5.66 7.34
CA LYS A 172 8.42 5.27 8.68
C LYS A 172 9.70 5.96 9.12
N GLU A 173 10.63 6.20 8.21
CA GLU A 173 11.88 6.90 8.48
C GLU A 173 11.64 8.38 8.77
N CYS A 174 10.86 9.07 7.92
CA CYS A 174 10.60 10.50 8.08
C CYS A 174 9.69 10.83 9.27
N PHE A 175 8.72 9.96 9.60
CA PHE A 175 7.67 10.28 10.57
C PHE A 175 7.56 9.32 11.75
N GLY A 176 8.49 8.37 11.85
CA GLY A 176 8.52 7.33 12.87
C GLY A 176 7.55 6.17 12.60
N ASP A 177 7.89 4.99 13.13
CA ASP A 177 7.08 3.76 13.07
C ASP A 177 6.22 3.53 14.32
N ARG A 178 6.36 4.40 15.34
CA ARG A 178 5.62 4.32 16.60
C ARG A 178 5.08 5.65 17.07
N ASP A 179 3.91 5.58 17.66
CA ASP A 179 3.31 6.64 18.45
C ASP A 179 3.47 6.32 19.95
N TYR A 180 3.76 7.32 20.78
CA TYR A 180 3.75 7.16 22.23
C TYR A 180 2.40 7.63 22.77
N THR A 181 1.30 7.00 22.34
CA THR A 181 -0.07 7.44 22.65
C THR A 181 -0.89 6.32 23.26
N LYS A 182 -1.51 6.56 24.42
CA LYS A 182 -2.39 5.56 25.06
C LYS A 182 -3.73 5.37 24.32
N LYS A 183 -4.09 6.26 23.40
CA LYS A 183 -5.39 6.24 22.70
C LYS A 183 -5.22 5.76 21.26
N PHE A 184 -5.81 4.61 20.93
CA PHE A 184 -5.80 4.00 19.59
C PHE A 184 -6.31 4.94 18.49
N TYR A 185 -7.41 5.65 18.72
CA TYR A 185 -7.96 6.60 17.74
C TYR A 185 -6.94 7.68 17.34
N LEU A 186 -6.17 8.19 18.31
CA LEU A 186 -5.11 9.16 18.02
C LEU A 186 -3.97 8.52 17.22
N ALA A 187 -3.63 7.25 17.50
CA ALA A 187 -2.65 6.51 16.71
C ALA A 187 -3.09 6.32 15.25
N GLN A 188 -4.38 6.01 15.02
CA GLN A 188 -4.94 5.90 13.67
C GLN A 188 -4.84 7.23 12.92
N ILE A 189 -5.24 8.34 13.57
CA ILE A 189 -5.11 9.68 12.99
C ILE A 189 -3.66 9.99 12.64
N LYS A 190 -2.73 9.79 13.57
CA LYS A 190 -1.30 10.05 13.34
C LYS A 190 -0.77 9.22 12.20
N THR A 191 -1.10 7.93 12.15
CA THR A 191 -0.74 7.03 11.04
C THR A 191 -1.21 7.58 9.70
N LEU A 192 -2.49 7.94 9.58
CA LEU A 192 -3.02 8.55 8.34
C LEU A 192 -2.34 9.89 7.99
N ILE A 193 -2.01 10.71 8.99
CA ILE A 193 -1.29 11.99 8.78
C ILE A 193 0.08 11.74 8.17
N ARG A 194 0.82 10.68 8.56
CA ARG A 194 2.14 10.37 7.97
C ARG A 194 2.06 10.15 6.47
N PHE A 195 1.11 9.33 6.02
CA PHE A 195 0.90 9.07 4.59
C PHE A 195 0.37 10.32 3.85
N LEU A 196 -0.50 11.10 4.49
CA LEU A 196 -0.95 12.37 3.92
C LEU A 196 0.22 13.36 3.77
N ALA A 197 1.06 13.50 4.79
CA ALA A 197 2.22 14.38 4.78
C ALA A 197 3.21 14.00 3.68
N TYR A 198 3.44 12.70 3.46
CA TYR A 198 4.23 12.22 2.33
C TYR A 198 3.65 12.68 0.99
N ASN A 199 2.36 12.43 0.74
CA ASN A 199 1.73 12.84 -0.52
C ASN A 199 1.72 14.37 -0.70
N VAL A 200 1.47 15.13 0.37
CA VAL A 200 1.50 16.60 0.35
C VAL A 200 2.90 17.12 0.04
N GLY A 201 3.92 16.57 0.69
CA GLY A 201 5.31 16.93 0.45
C GLY A 201 5.71 16.65 -1.00
N LEU A 202 5.36 15.47 -1.52
CA LEU A 202 5.60 15.13 -2.92
C LEU A 202 4.86 16.07 -3.87
N PHE A 203 3.57 16.35 -3.62
CA PHE A 203 2.80 17.30 -4.42
C PHE A 203 3.47 18.68 -4.45
N ILE A 204 3.93 19.20 -3.31
CA ILE A 204 4.65 20.48 -3.22
C ILE A 204 5.94 20.43 -4.05
N LEU A 205 6.74 19.36 -3.91
CA LEU A 205 7.98 19.20 -4.68
C LEU A 205 7.74 19.20 -6.20
N LEU A 206 6.65 18.58 -6.65
CA LEU A 206 6.29 18.53 -8.07
C LEU A 206 5.79 19.87 -8.64
N GLN A 207 5.44 20.84 -7.79
CA GLN A 207 5.10 22.20 -8.26
C GLN A 207 6.33 23.02 -8.64
N PHE A 208 7.52 22.65 -8.15
CA PHE A 208 8.73 23.41 -8.42
C PHE A 208 9.36 22.96 -9.76
N PRO A 209 9.73 23.92 -10.64
CA PRO A 209 10.30 23.61 -11.95
C PRO A 209 11.67 22.90 -11.89
N PHE A 210 12.30 22.85 -10.71
CA PHE A 210 13.53 22.07 -10.49
C PHE A 210 13.33 20.57 -10.70
N TYR A 211 12.11 20.03 -10.53
CA TYR A 211 11.86 18.60 -10.75
C TYR A 211 12.02 18.18 -12.23
N SER A 212 11.74 19.10 -13.16
CA SER A 212 11.96 18.89 -14.60
C SER A 212 13.46 18.81 -14.95
N PHE A 213 14.34 19.31 -14.10
CA PHE A 213 15.79 19.34 -14.32
C PHE A 213 16.49 18.03 -13.88
N PHE A 214 15.89 17.24 -12.98
CA PHE A 214 16.48 16.02 -12.43
C PHE A 214 15.97 14.72 -13.08
N GLN A 215 15.27 14.78 -14.22
CA GLN A 215 14.93 13.60 -15.02
C GLN A 215 16.13 13.00 -15.78
N THR A 216 17.37 13.44 -15.52
CA THR A 216 18.57 12.71 -15.93
C THR A 216 18.77 11.46 -15.06
N PRO A 217 19.09 10.29 -15.66
CA PRO A 217 19.03 9.01 -14.97
C PRO A 217 20.28 8.77 -14.14
N SER A 218 20.37 9.41 -12.97
CA SER A 218 21.22 8.95 -11.86
C SER A 218 21.07 9.92 -10.71
N VAL A 219 20.88 9.35 -9.52
CA VAL A 219 20.92 10.04 -8.22
C VAL A 219 19.63 10.77 -7.88
N PHE A 220 18.66 10.03 -7.34
CA PHE A 220 18.14 10.30 -6.00
C PHE A 220 17.83 8.96 -5.33
N ILE A 221 18.31 8.85 -4.09
CA ILE A 221 18.56 7.67 -3.26
C ILE A 221 17.27 6.93 -2.88
#